data_AF-A0A3G2E437-F1
#
_entry.id   AF-A0A3G2E437-F1
#
_cell.length_a   1.000
_cell.length_b   1.000
_cell.length_c   1.000
_cell.angle_alpha   90.00
_cell.angle_beta   90.00
_cell.angle_gamma   90.00
#
_symmetry.space_group_name_H-M   'P 1'
#
loop_
_entity.id
_entity.type
_entity.pdbx_description
1 polymer ?
#
loop_
_entity_poly.entity_id
_entity_poly.type
_entity_poly.pdbx_seq_one_letter_code
_entity_poly.pdbx_strand_id
1 'polypeptide(L)'
;MNGKPGGKSESACNDAIDSGLKLVANGSLDGARQKLATAKNVCTGKSSAKADDLQAAIGKAGSGSSGCQRGVRAIERNIDGHQLQSAARGIAGLDIDCAGAASVDSLRKQLARQQAAAASVLVGVRQALDGKDATAARNGIARLEAIDREAVELPQLKADVQALSMAAPVSAPSPAPAQAAMPAQQEPAPARAVERPVVTERRTLETSPVDSGAAMRNEMAQSFLRDAERSLLEGKFDAAKTYLESARRVDPGNARIDNLSRRIRERERQVLQTETTIN
;
A
#
# COMPACT_ATOMS: atom_id res chain seq x y z
N MET A 1 66.03 -34.76 4.72
CA MET A 1 65.17 -33.60 5.03
C MET A 1 63.71 -34.05 4.96
N ASN A 2 63.06 -34.31 6.10
CA ASN A 2 61.67 -34.82 6.11
C ASN A 2 60.69 -33.70 6.51
N GLY A 3 60.30 -32.87 5.55
CA GLY A 3 59.24 -31.87 5.72
C GLY A 3 57.86 -32.53 5.68
N LYS A 4 57.14 -32.54 6.80
CA LYS A 4 55.81 -33.15 6.93
C LYS A 4 54.79 -32.34 6.10
N PRO A 5 54.18 -32.87 5.01
CA PRO A 5 53.45 -32.03 4.04
C PRO A 5 52.14 -31.40 4.55
N GLY A 6 51.55 -31.93 5.63
CA GLY A 6 50.17 -31.61 6.01
C GLY A 6 49.90 -30.23 6.61
N GLY A 7 50.90 -29.53 7.14
CA GLY A 7 50.66 -28.32 7.96
C GLY A 7 50.05 -27.14 7.18
N LYS A 8 50.44 -26.95 5.91
CA LYS A 8 49.95 -25.82 5.08
C LYS A 8 48.58 -26.08 4.44
N SER A 9 48.28 -27.33 4.09
CA SER A 9 46.95 -27.72 3.60
C SER A 9 45.93 -27.72 4.74
N GLU A 10 46.31 -28.18 5.93
CA GLU A 10 45.43 -28.19 7.09
C GLU A 10 45.09 -26.77 7.59
N SER A 11 46.04 -25.83 7.58
CA SER A 11 45.74 -24.42 7.87
C SER A 11 44.82 -23.79 6.82
N ALA A 12 45.14 -23.92 5.52
CA ALA A 12 44.32 -23.36 4.44
C ALA A 12 42.90 -23.97 4.37
N CYS A 13 42.76 -25.25 4.76
CA CYS A 13 41.47 -25.91 4.96
C CYS A 13 40.66 -25.26 6.09
N ASN A 14 41.25 -25.07 7.28
CA ASN A 14 40.57 -24.42 8.41
C ASN A 14 40.20 -22.96 8.06
N ASP A 15 41.11 -22.19 7.45
CA ASP A 15 40.85 -20.81 7.00
C ASP A 15 39.67 -20.71 6.02
N ALA A 16 39.57 -21.66 5.08
CA ALA A 16 38.45 -21.74 4.15
C ALA A 16 37.14 -22.06 4.86
N ILE A 17 37.16 -22.96 5.86
CA ILE A 17 35.98 -23.34 6.65
C ILE A 17 35.51 -22.20 7.55
N ASP A 18 36.40 -21.56 8.30
CA ASP A 18 36.06 -20.43 9.17
C ASP A 18 35.56 -19.23 8.36
N SER A 19 36.13 -18.99 7.19
CA SER A 19 35.62 -18.01 6.22
C SER A 19 34.22 -18.39 5.71
N GLY A 20 34.00 -19.67 5.40
CA GLY A 20 32.71 -20.19 4.96
C GLY A 20 31.62 -20.03 6.03
N LEU A 21 31.92 -20.41 7.28
CA LEU A 21 31.01 -20.28 8.42
C LEU A 21 30.67 -18.81 8.72
N LYS A 22 31.64 -17.90 8.65
CA LYS A 22 31.38 -16.44 8.73
C LYS A 22 30.46 -15.95 7.62
N LEU A 23 30.62 -16.46 6.39
CA LEU A 23 29.75 -16.11 5.26
C LEU A 23 28.33 -16.68 5.44
N VAL A 24 28.17 -17.88 6.01
CA VAL A 24 26.85 -18.42 6.40
C VAL A 24 26.20 -17.53 7.46
N ALA A 25 26.92 -17.18 8.52
CA ALA A 25 26.41 -16.31 9.59
C ALA A 25 26.02 -14.90 9.09
N ASN A 26 26.75 -14.38 8.09
CA ASN A 26 26.46 -13.10 7.44
C ASN A 26 25.41 -13.21 6.29
N GLY A 27 24.75 -14.37 6.12
CA GLY A 27 23.72 -14.60 5.10
C GLY A 27 24.21 -14.74 3.65
N SER A 28 25.54 -14.71 3.43
CA SER A 28 26.17 -14.80 2.10
C SER A 28 26.39 -16.26 1.67
N LEU A 29 25.30 -16.93 1.32
CA LEU A 29 25.32 -18.35 0.96
C LEU A 29 26.17 -18.67 -0.28
N ASP A 30 26.23 -17.78 -1.27
CA ASP A 30 27.04 -18.02 -2.48
C ASP A 30 28.53 -17.88 -2.23
N GLY A 31 28.94 -16.91 -1.39
CA GLY A 31 30.30 -16.84 -0.89
C GLY A 31 30.68 -18.07 -0.04
N ALA A 32 29.75 -18.54 0.80
CA ALA A 32 29.96 -19.75 1.60
C ALA A 32 30.11 -21.01 0.72
N ARG A 33 29.32 -21.14 -0.37
CA ARG A 33 29.44 -22.21 -1.37
C ARG A 33 30.80 -22.20 -2.07
N GLN A 34 31.30 -21.02 -2.45
CA GLN A 34 32.65 -20.90 -3.03
C GLN A 34 33.73 -21.34 -2.03
N LYS A 35 33.63 -20.93 -0.76
CA LYS A 35 34.55 -21.37 0.29
C LYS A 35 34.45 -22.85 0.61
N LEU A 36 33.26 -23.45 0.55
CA LEU A 36 33.08 -24.90 0.64
C LEU A 36 33.77 -25.64 -0.51
N ALA A 37 33.68 -25.14 -1.74
CA ALA A 37 34.38 -25.72 -2.88
C ALA A 37 35.92 -25.64 -2.71
N THR A 38 36.44 -24.52 -2.18
CA THR A 38 37.86 -24.42 -1.81
C THR A 38 38.22 -25.41 -0.70
N ALA A 39 37.41 -25.50 0.37
CA ALA A 39 37.63 -26.41 1.48
C ALA A 39 37.68 -27.87 1.01
N LYS A 40 36.73 -28.32 0.19
CA LYS A 40 36.72 -29.70 -0.35
C LYS A 40 37.94 -30.07 -1.18
N ASN A 41 38.59 -29.10 -1.81
CA ASN A 41 39.80 -29.32 -2.62
C ASN A 41 41.10 -29.34 -1.78
N VAL A 42 41.06 -28.83 -0.53
CA VAL A 42 42.25 -28.59 0.31
C VAL A 42 42.21 -29.40 1.62
N CYS A 43 41.02 -29.70 2.13
CA CYS A 43 40.79 -30.55 3.30
C CYS A 43 40.92 -32.04 2.92
N THR A 44 41.75 -32.78 3.66
CA THR A 44 42.03 -34.21 3.40
C THR A 44 42.03 -35.00 4.70
N GLY A 45 41.49 -36.22 4.70
CA GLY A 45 41.44 -37.06 5.90
C GLY A 45 40.51 -36.47 6.96
N LYS A 46 41.00 -36.32 8.21
CA LYS A 46 40.17 -35.90 9.36
C LYS A 46 39.50 -34.53 9.19
N SER A 47 40.03 -33.66 8.33
CA SER A 47 39.45 -32.33 8.10
C SER A 47 38.33 -32.31 7.05
N SER A 48 38.07 -33.40 6.33
CA SER A 48 36.92 -33.47 5.40
C SER A 48 35.58 -33.38 6.14
N ALA A 49 35.48 -33.99 7.33
CA ALA A 49 34.29 -33.93 8.17
C ALA A 49 33.87 -32.49 8.48
N LYS A 50 34.82 -31.58 8.73
CA LYS A 50 34.53 -30.15 8.93
C LYS A 50 34.01 -29.45 7.66
N ALA A 51 34.40 -29.91 6.48
CA ALA A 51 33.86 -29.42 5.21
C ALA A 51 32.44 -29.95 4.98
N ASP A 52 32.14 -31.17 5.43
CA ASP A 52 30.78 -31.73 5.44
C ASP A 52 29.89 -31.00 6.48
N ASP A 53 30.42 -30.62 7.64
CA ASP A 53 29.74 -29.75 8.62
C ASP A 53 29.42 -28.37 8.02
N LEU A 54 30.36 -27.75 7.30
CA LEU A 54 30.12 -26.51 6.56
C LEU A 54 29.05 -26.70 5.47
N GLN A 55 29.05 -27.84 4.76
CA GLN A 55 27.99 -28.16 3.79
C GLN A 55 26.62 -28.29 4.48
N ALA A 56 26.54 -28.94 5.64
CA ALA A 56 25.32 -29.04 6.43
C ALA A 56 24.85 -27.67 6.92
N ALA A 57 25.75 -26.79 7.37
CA ALA A 57 25.45 -25.41 7.76
C ALA A 57 24.90 -24.58 6.58
N ILE A 58 25.53 -24.66 5.39
CA ILE A 58 25.05 -24.02 4.16
C ILE A 58 23.68 -24.58 3.74
N GLY A 59 23.47 -25.90 3.86
CA GLY A 59 22.20 -26.55 3.56
C GLY A 59 21.07 -26.10 4.50
N LYS A 60 21.35 -26.03 5.81
CA LYS A 60 20.42 -25.54 6.83
C LYS A 60 20.06 -24.06 6.58
N ALA A 61 21.06 -23.20 6.41
CA ALA A 61 20.86 -21.78 6.15
C ALA A 61 20.17 -21.50 4.79
N GLY A 62 20.44 -22.31 3.75
CA GLY A 62 19.73 -22.24 2.47
C GLY A 62 18.27 -22.71 2.55
N SER A 63 18.00 -23.73 3.37
CA SER A 63 16.63 -24.18 3.63
C SER A 63 15.85 -23.11 4.39
N GLY A 64 16.44 -22.56 5.45
CA GLY A 64 15.92 -21.42 6.22
C GLY A 64 15.68 -20.19 5.35
N SER A 65 16.62 -19.80 4.50
CA SER A 65 16.45 -18.63 3.61
C SER A 65 15.34 -18.82 2.58
N SER A 66 15.18 -20.01 2.00
CA SER A 66 14.09 -20.29 1.05
C SER A 66 12.71 -20.40 1.71
N GLY A 67 12.64 -20.86 2.96
CA GLY A 67 11.43 -20.85 3.78
C GLY A 67 11.06 -19.42 4.17
N CYS A 68 12.04 -18.68 4.71
CA CYS A 68 11.93 -17.27 5.06
C CYS A 68 11.47 -16.41 3.88
N GLN A 69 12.08 -16.54 2.71
CA GLN A 69 11.72 -15.76 1.51
C GLN A 69 10.30 -16.10 1.02
N ARG A 70 9.83 -17.34 1.18
CA ARG A 70 8.43 -17.72 0.90
C ARG A 70 7.47 -17.11 1.92
N GLY A 71 7.83 -17.11 3.21
CA GLY A 71 7.07 -16.47 4.29
C GLY A 71 6.96 -14.95 4.10
N VAL A 72 8.08 -14.26 3.88
CA VAL A 72 8.17 -12.84 3.53
C VAL A 72 7.25 -12.51 2.35
N ARG A 73 7.34 -13.24 1.24
CA ARG A 73 6.46 -13.05 0.08
C ARG A 73 4.98 -13.33 0.36
N ALA A 74 4.66 -14.19 1.31
CA ALA A 74 3.28 -14.43 1.73
C ALA A 74 2.75 -13.27 2.59
N ILE A 75 3.58 -12.73 3.49
CA ILE A 75 3.26 -11.54 4.30
C ILE A 75 3.08 -10.32 3.39
N GLU A 76 3.95 -10.10 2.40
CA GLU A 76 3.82 -9.05 1.38
C GLU A 76 2.44 -9.12 0.71
N ARG A 77 2.05 -10.29 0.18
CA ARG A 77 0.71 -10.49 -0.42
C ARG A 77 -0.45 -10.25 0.55
N ASN A 78 -0.29 -10.55 1.84
CA ASN A 78 -1.32 -10.27 2.84
C ASN A 78 -1.43 -8.75 3.09
N ILE A 79 -0.32 -8.02 3.16
CA ILE A 79 -0.33 -6.55 3.29
C ILE A 79 -0.95 -5.90 2.05
N ASP A 80 -0.54 -6.32 0.85
CA ASP A 80 -1.10 -5.83 -0.43
C ASP A 80 -2.57 -6.22 -0.61
N GLY A 81 -2.98 -7.35 -0.04
CA GLY A 81 -4.37 -7.83 0.01
C GLY A 81 -5.25 -7.15 1.06
N HIS A 82 -4.71 -6.18 1.81
CA HIS A 82 -5.38 -5.51 2.95
C HIS A 82 -5.78 -6.46 4.08
N GLN A 83 -4.97 -7.49 4.34
CA GLN A 83 -5.17 -8.50 5.38
C GLN A 83 -4.16 -8.29 6.50
N LEU A 84 -4.36 -7.23 7.30
CA LEU A 84 -3.34 -6.80 8.27
C LEU A 84 -3.19 -7.79 9.44
N GLN A 85 -4.23 -8.53 9.79
CA GLN A 85 -4.15 -9.55 10.84
C GLN A 85 -3.42 -10.80 10.35
N SER A 86 -3.71 -11.27 9.14
CA SER A 86 -3.00 -12.38 8.50
C SER A 86 -1.53 -12.02 8.21
N ALA A 87 -1.23 -10.76 7.89
CA ALA A 87 0.15 -10.27 7.84
C ALA A 87 0.84 -10.29 9.22
N ALA A 88 0.18 -9.79 10.26
CA ALA A 88 0.71 -9.80 11.63
C ALA A 88 1.02 -11.22 12.14
N ARG A 89 0.07 -12.15 11.95
CA ARG A 89 0.24 -13.58 12.28
C ARG A 89 1.36 -14.21 11.46
N GLY A 90 1.47 -13.87 10.18
CA GLY A 90 2.55 -14.32 9.31
C GLY A 90 3.93 -13.90 9.83
N ILE A 91 4.10 -12.64 10.23
CA ILE A 91 5.35 -12.12 10.83
C ILE A 91 5.67 -12.82 12.16
N ALA A 92 4.66 -13.05 13.02
CA ALA A 92 4.84 -13.72 14.30
C ALA A 92 5.19 -15.21 14.16
N GLY A 93 4.78 -15.86 13.06
CA GLY A 93 5.11 -17.25 12.73
C GLY A 93 6.41 -17.46 11.96
N LEU A 94 7.22 -16.41 11.75
CA LEU A 94 8.55 -16.56 11.15
C LEU A 94 9.55 -17.16 12.15
N ASP A 95 10.39 -18.07 11.67
CA ASP A 95 11.51 -18.62 12.43
C ASP A 95 12.48 -17.52 12.93
N ILE A 96 13.16 -17.73 14.06
CA ILE A 96 14.11 -16.79 14.66
C ILE A 96 15.18 -16.33 13.65
N ASP A 97 15.73 -17.23 12.84
CA ASP A 97 16.75 -16.91 11.83
C ASP A 97 16.18 -15.98 10.72
N CYS A 98 14.88 -16.05 10.46
CA CYS A 98 14.17 -15.17 9.52
C CYS A 98 13.72 -13.86 10.19
N ALA A 99 13.28 -13.93 11.45
CA ALA A 99 12.70 -12.82 12.18
C ALA A 99 13.68 -11.66 12.44
N GLY A 100 15.00 -11.92 12.39
CA GLY A 100 16.05 -10.90 12.45
C GLY A 100 16.46 -10.28 11.10
N ALA A 101 15.86 -10.71 9.98
CA ALA A 101 16.23 -10.20 8.66
C ALA A 101 15.69 -8.78 8.40
N ALA A 102 16.52 -7.92 7.79
CA ALA A 102 16.16 -6.52 7.50
C ALA A 102 14.89 -6.36 6.62
N SER A 103 14.58 -7.36 5.78
CA SER A 103 13.32 -7.42 5.01
C SER A 103 12.09 -7.56 5.92
N VAL A 104 12.17 -8.37 6.97
CA VAL A 104 11.10 -8.54 7.96
C VAL A 104 10.90 -7.28 8.80
N ASP A 105 11.98 -6.57 9.14
CA ASP A 105 11.88 -5.27 9.81
C ASP A 105 11.24 -4.19 8.93
N SER A 106 11.49 -4.23 7.61
CA SER A 106 10.76 -3.38 6.66
C SER A 106 9.26 -3.71 6.66
N LEU A 107 8.89 -4.99 6.62
CA LEU A 107 7.50 -5.45 6.70
C LEU A 107 6.81 -5.06 8.01
N ARG A 108 7.48 -5.22 9.16
CA ARG A 108 6.98 -4.74 10.46
C ARG A 108 6.67 -3.25 10.44
N LYS A 109 7.59 -2.43 9.90
CA LYS A 109 7.40 -0.98 9.78
C LYS A 109 6.26 -0.62 8.81
N GLN A 110 6.10 -1.36 7.71
CA GLN A 110 5.00 -1.17 6.76
C GLN A 110 3.65 -1.53 7.38
N LEU A 111 3.57 -2.69 8.05
CA LEU A 111 2.37 -3.15 8.76
C LEU A 111 1.95 -2.17 9.85
N ALA A 112 2.89 -1.69 10.68
CA ALA A 112 2.60 -0.71 11.74
C ALA A 112 2.06 0.61 11.18
N ARG A 113 2.54 1.07 10.01
CA ARG A 113 1.99 2.25 9.33
C ARG A 113 0.56 2.03 8.84
N GLN A 114 0.27 0.86 8.25
CA GLN A 114 -1.10 0.53 7.80
C GLN A 114 -2.06 0.39 8.98
N GLN A 115 -1.63 -0.23 10.08
CA GLN A 115 -2.42 -0.32 11.32
C GLN A 115 -2.70 1.06 11.93
N ALA A 116 -1.71 1.97 11.92
CA ALA A 116 -1.92 3.35 12.36
C ALA A 116 -2.89 4.12 11.45
N ALA A 117 -2.84 3.91 10.13
CA ALA A 117 -3.79 4.48 9.18
C ALA A 117 -5.21 3.95 9.40
N ALA A 118 -5.37 2.64 9.58
CA ALA A 118 -6.65 2.00 9.92
C ALA A 118 -7.23 2.55 11.23
N ALA A 119 -6.41 2.67 12.28
CA ALA A 119 -6.81 3.26 13.57
C ALA A 119 -7.27 4.72 13.43
N SER A 120 -6.58 5.53 12.61
CA SER A 120 -6.99 6.91 12.33
C SER A 120 -8.35 6.97 11.60
N VAL A 121 -8.59 6.08 10.64
CA VAL A 121 -9.90 5.99 9.96
C VAL A 121 -11.00 5.51 10.92
N LEU A 122 -10.72 4.55 11.80
CA LEU A 122 -11.65 4.09 12.83
C LEU A 122 -12.12 5.21 13.77
N VAL A 123 -11.21 6.09 14.22
CA VAL A 123 -11.57 7.28 15.02
C VAL A 123 -12.51 8.20 14.23
N GLY A 124 -12.24 8.43 12.93
CA GLY A 124 -13.12 9.21 12.06
C GLY A 124 -14.50 8.58 11.83
N VAL A 125 -14.59 7.24 11.72
CA VAL A 125 -15.88 6.53 11.63
C VAL A 125 -16.67 6.70 12.92
N ARG A 126 -16.05 6.49 14.08
CA ARG A 126 -16.71 6.66 15.39
C ARG A 126 -17.22 8.08 15.59
N GLN A 127 -16.39 9.09 15.28
CA GLN A 127 -16.82 10.49 15.35
C GLN A 127 -17.99 10.81 14.41
N ALA A 128 -18.06 10.17 13.23
CA ALA A 128 -19.21 10.29 12.33
C ALA A 128 -20.47 9.59 12.86
N LEU A 129 -20.33 8.42 13.52
CA LEU A 129 -21.43 7.74 14.21
C LEU A 129 -21.98 8.60 15.36
N ASP A 130 -21.10 9.16 16.20
CA ASP A 130 -21.45 10.07 17.31
C ASP A 130 -22.16 11.33 16.79
N GLY A 131 -21.68 11.89 15.68
CA GLY A 131 -22.30 13.01 14.97
C GLY A 131 -23.57 12.65 14.18
N LYS A 132 -23.99 11.37 14.18
CA LYS A 132 -25.10 10.81 13.39
C LYS A 132 -24.97 11.00 11.87
N ASP A 133 -23.77 11.26 11.36
CA ASP A 133 -23.50 11.36 9.92
C ASP A 133 -23.27 9.97 9.32
N ALA A 134 -24.38 9.33 8.93
CA ALA A 134 -24.35 8.05 8.23
C ALA A 134 -23.57 8.08 6.90
N THR A 135 -23.39 9.25 6.26
CA THR A 135 -22.66 9.35 4.98
C THR A 135 -21.16 9.37 5.22
N ALA A 136 -20.68 10.19 6.16
CA ALA A 136 -19.28 10.17 6.58
C ALA A 136 -18.88 8.82 7.17
N ALA A 137 -19.75 8.19 7.97
CA ALA A 137 -19.49 6.86 8.53
C ALA A 137 -19.38 5.77 7.44
N ARG A 138 -20.27 5.74 6.44
CA ARG A 138 -20.14 4.84 5.26
C ARG A 138 -18.84 5.04 4.52
N ASN A 139 -18.47 6.29 4.25
CA ASN A 139 -17.24 6.64 3.55
C ASN A 139 -15.98 6.25 4.35
N GLY A 140 -16.03 6.39 5.68
CA GLY A 140 -14.96 5.94 6.56
C GLY A 140 -14.84 4.41 6.62
N ILE A 141 -15.96 3.68 6.66
CA ILE A 141 -15.95 2.20 6.58
C ILE A 141 -15.35 1.74 5.25
N ALA A 142 -15.75 2.31 4.11
CA ALA A 142 -15.19 1.97 2.82
C ALA A 142 -13.67 2.26 2.72
N ARG A 143 -13.19 3.32 3.38
CA ARG A 143 -11.74 3.60 3.52
C ARG A 143 -11.04 2.60 4.43
N LEU A 144 -11.68 2.16 5.51
CA LEU A 144 -11.15 1.12 6.39
C LEU A 144 -10.99 -0.20 5.64
N GLU A 145 -12.00 -0.62 4.86
CA GLU A 145 -11.94 -1.82 3.99
C GLU A 145 -10.87 -1.74 2.89
N ALA A 146 -10.45 -0.52 2.51
CA ALA A 146 -9.36 -0.28 1.58
C ALA A 146 -7.97 -0.23 2.25
N ILE A 147 -7.90 -0.44 3.57
CA ILE A 147 -6.64 -0.48 4.36
C ILE A 147 -6.52 -1.83 5.08
N ASP A 148 -7.59 -2.26 5.76
CA ASP A 148 -7.72 -3.51 6.49
C ASP A 148 -9.12 -4.12 6.32
N ARG A 149 -9.23 -5.14 5.47
CA ARG A 149 -10.44 -5.96 5.26
C ARG A 149 -10.71 -6.93 6.41
N GLU A 150 -9.70 -7.20 7.24
CA GLU A 150 -9.79 -8.09 8.39
C GLU A 150 -10.06 -7.32 9.70
N ALA A 151 -10.34 -6.02 9.62
CA ALA A 151 -10.68 -5.20 10.78
C ALA A 151 -11.96 -5.72 11.46
N VAL A 152 -11.78 -6.29 12.66
CA VAL A 152 -12.83 -7.00 13.43
C VAL A 152 -14.06 -6.13 13.75
N GLU A 153 -13.91 -4.80 13.77
CA GLU A 153 -15.01 -3.87 14.01
C GLU A 153 -15.90 -3.62 12.78
N LEU A 154 -15.47 -3.99 11.56
CA LEU A 154 -16.22 -3.73 10.32
C LEU A 154 -17.68 -4.23 10.34
N PRO A 155 -18.02 -5.44 10.83
CA PRO A 155 -19.40 -5.90 10.89
C PRO A 155 -20.26 -5.04 11.82
N GLN A 156 -19.73 -4.66 12.99
CA GLN A 156 -20.42 -3.83 13.97
C GLN A 156 -20.64 -2.42 13.43
N LEU A 157 -19.59 -1.77 12.91
CA LEU A 157 -19.68 -0.42 12.36
C LEU A 157 -20.68 -0.34 11.20
N LYS A 158 -20.77 -1.38 10.35
CA LYS A 158 -21.80 -1.47 9.30
C LYS A 158 -23.21 -1.56 9.88
N ALA A 159 -23.41 -2.35 10.93
CA ALA A 159 -24.69 -2.47 11.61
C ALA A 159 -25.10 -1.14 12.29
N ASP A 160 -24.17 -0.45 12.94
CA ASP A 160 -24.40 0.85 13.59
C ASP A 160 -24.82 1.92 12.57
N VAL A 161 -24.13 1.98 11.42
CA VAL A 161 -24.51 2.85 10.29
C VAL A 161 -25.85 2.47 9.69
N GLN A 162 -26.17 1.19 9.59
CA GLN A 162 -27.46 0.73 9.08
C GLN A 162 -28.58 1.15 10.03
N ALA A 163 -28.41 0.95 11.33
CA ALA A 163 -29.32 1.40 12.37
C ALA A 163 -29.52 2.93 12.35
N LEU A 164 -28.45 3.72 12.24
CA LEU A 164 -28.53 5.18 12.05
C LEU A 164 -29.34 5.56 10.81
N SER A 165 -29.17 4.86 9.69
CA SER A 165 -29.91 5.13 8.46
C SER A 165 -31.37 4.67 8.47
N MET A 166 -31.75 3.76 9.38
CA MET A 166 -33.15 3.36 9.62
C MET A 166 -33.82 4.20 10.71
N ALA A 167 -33.03 4.75 11.65
CA ALA A 167 -33.48 5.68 12.69
C ALA A 167 -33.55 7.13 12.21
N ALA A 168 -32.94 7.46 11.08
CA ALA A 168 -33.20 8.69 10.37
C ALA A 168 -34.68 8.72 9.98
N PRO A 169 -35.50 9.64 10.52
CA PRO A 169 -36.89 9.73 10.10
C PRO A 169 -36.91 10.01 8.61
N VAL A 170 -37.72 9.26 7.88
CA VAL A 170 -38.10 9.65 6.51
C VAL A 170 -38.70 11.04 6.66
N SER A 171 -37.98 12.08 6.24
CA SER A 171 -38.53 13.42 6.11
C SER A 171 -39.66 13.30 5.10
N ALA A 172 -40.88 13.16 5.62
CA ALA A 172 -42.06 13.03 4.79
C ALA A 172 -42.06 14.20 3.80
N PRO A 173 -42.33 13.98 2.51
CA PRO A 173 -42.52 15.09 1.59
C PRO A 173 -43.66 15.94 2.18
N SER A 174 -43.30 17.14 2.63
CA SER A 174 -44.26 18.05 3.24
C SER A 174 -45.38 18.28 2.24
N PRO A 175 -46.66 17.98 2.57
CA PRO A 175 -47.74 18.14 1.62
C PRO A 175 -47.89 19.63 1.33
N ALA A 176 -47.46 20.04 0.14
CA ALA A 176 -47.68 21.39 -0.34
C ALA A 176 -49.20 21.67 -0.32
N PRO A 177 -49.66 22.78 0.28
CA PRO A 177 -51.08 23.05 0.41
C PRO A 177 -51.72 23.19 -0.96
N ALA A 178 -52.83 22.49 -1.15
CA ALA A 178 -53.58 22.48 -2.40
C ALA A 178 -54.08 23.88 -2.76
N GLN A 179 -53.73 24.36 -3.95
CA GLN A 179 -54.45 25.44 -4.61
C GLN A 179 -55.58 24.82 -5.44
N ALA A 180 -56.81 25.24 -5.18
CA ALA A 180 -58.00 24.76 -5.88
C ALA A 180 -58.08 25.33 -7.31
N ALA A 181 -58.60 24.53 -8.25
CA ALA A 181 -58.95 24.94 -9.61
C ALA A 181 -60.12 25.95 -9.60
N MET A 182 -60.36 26.76 -10.64
CA MET A 182 -60.96 26.44 -11.95
C MET A 182 -61.12 27.76 -12.77
N PRO A 183 -61.61 27.79 -14.04
CA PRO A 183 -61.42 26.90 -15.21
C PRO A 183 -61.21 27.66 -16.57
N ALA A 184 -61.14 26.89 -17.68
CA ALA A 184 -61.29 27.32 -19.10
C ALA A 184 -60.18 28.25 -19.68
N GLN A 185 -59.72 28.18 -20.94
CA GLN A 185 -60.08 27.46 -22.20
C GLN A 185 -58.81 27.47 -23.12
N GLN A 186 -58.59 26.70 -24.19
CA GLN A 186 -59.36 25.68 -24.94
C GLN A 186 -58.38 24.73 -25.73
N GLU A 187 -58.92 23.77 -26.50
CA GLU A 187 -58.26 22.82 -27.42
C GLU A 187 -58.07 23.37 -28.87
N PRO A 188 -57.47 22.67 -29.89
CA PRO A 188 -57.26 21.20 -30.03
C PRO A 188 -55.88 20.68 -30.51
N ALA A 189 -55.71 19.35 -30.42
CA ALA A 189 -54.61 18.55 -31.00
C ALA A 189 -54.89 18.16 -32.48
N PRO A 190 -53.99 17.42 -33.20
CA PRO A 190 -53.82 15.95 -33.04
C PRO A 190 -52.32 15.51 -32.99
N ALA A 191 -51.88 14.57 -32.13
CA ALA A 191 -52.20 13.13 -32.00
C ALA A 191 -51.35 12.19 -32.89
N ARG A 192 -50.41 11.46 -32.26
CA ARG A 192 -50.01 10.04 -32.48
C ARG A 192 -48.97 9.68 -31.40
N ALA A 193 -49.28 8.89 -30.39
CA ALA A 193 -49.51 7.44 -30.38
C ALA A 193 -48.23 6.62 -30.16
N VAL A 194 -48.00 6.30 -28.87
CA VAL A 194 -47.62 4.99 -28.27
C VAL A 194 -46.40 4.24 -28.84
N GLU A 195 -45.34 4.07 -28.05
CA GLU A 195 -44.99 2.79 -27.37
C GLU A 195 -43.71 2.85 -26.51
N ARG A 196 -43.71 2.06 -25.45
CA ARG A 196 -42.66 1.73 -24.47
C ARG A 196 -43.07 0.34 -23.92
N PRO A 197 -42.20 -0.47 -23.28
CA PRO A 197 -40.73 -0.52 -23.28
C PRO A 197 -40.17 -1.96 -23.54
N VAL A 198 -38.86 -2.13 -23.81
CA VAL A 198 -38.15 -3.39 -23.51
C VAL A 198 -36.76 -3.11 -22.94
N VAL A 199 -36.39 -3.88 -21.92
CA VAL A 199 -35.07 -3.92 -21.26
C VAL A 199 -34.22 -5.02 -21.88
N THR A 200 -32.93 -4.76 -22.17
CA THR A 200 -31.91 -5.82 -22.23
C THR A 200 -30.58 -5.34 -21.66
N GLU A 201 -29.97 -6.16 -20.80
CA GLU A 201 -28.69 -5.95 -20.13
C GLU A 201 -27.60 -6.84 -20.77
N ARG A 202 -26.31 -6.46 -20.67
CA ARG A 202 -25.09 -7.27 -20.98
C ARG A 202 -24.82 -7.54 -22.49
N ARG A 203 -23.57 -7.70 -22.97
CA ARG A 203 -22.23 -7.74 -22.32
C ARG A 203 -21.08 -7.43 -23.31
N THR A 204 -20.03 -6.74 -22.82
CA THR A 204 -18.58 -6.87 -23.15
C THR A 204 -18.02 -6.86 -24.58
N LEU A 205 -16.82 -6.25 -24.65
CA LEU A 205 -15.68 -6.53 -25.55
C LEU A 205 -15.75 -6.01 -27.01
N GLU A 206 -15.20 -4.81 -27.22
CA GLU A 206 -14.24 -4.58 -28.30
C GLU A 206 -13.03 -3.79 -27.79
N THR A 207 -11.83 -4.23 -28.19
CA THR A 207 -10.54 -3.65 -27.81
C THR A 207 -10.09 -2.62 -28.86
N SER A 208 -10.04 -1.34 -28.49
CA SER A 208 -9.45 -0.29 -29.32
C SER A 208 -8.08 0.14 -28.78
N PRO A 209 -6.97 -0.06 -29.51
CA PRO A 209 -5.62 0.21 -29.02
C PRO A 209 -5.22 1.68 -29.20
N VAL A 210 -5.93 2.62 -28.56
CA VAL A 210 -5.62 4.08 -28.67
C VAL A 210 -5.80 4.82 -27.34
N ASP A 211 -5.27 4.29 -26.23
CA ASP A 211 -5.25 5.00 -24.94
C ASP A 211 -3.84 5.24 -24.34
N SER A 212 -2.78 4.82 -25.05
CA SER A 212 -1.39 5.08 -24.64
C SER A 212 -1.10 6.58 -24.50
N GLY A 213 -1.75 7.42 -25.32
CA GLY A 213 -1.60 8.88 -25.27
C GLY A 213 -2.29 9.53 -24.06
N ALA A 214 -3.44 9.04 -23.60
CA ALA A 214 -4.06 9.58 -22.39
C ALA A 214 -3.41 9.00 -21.13
N ALA A 215 -3.02 7.72 -21.13
CA ALA A 215 -2.21 7.12 -20.07
C ALA A 215 -0.90 7.89 -19.85
N MET A 216 -0.11 8.14 -20.91
CA MET A 216 1.14 8.90 -20.83
C MET A 216 0.93 10.36 -20.37
N ARG A 217 -0.16 11.01 -20.79
CA ARG A 217 -0.54 12.34 -20.27
C ARG A 217 -0.88 12.29 -18.77
N ASN A 218 -1.61 11.27 -18.34
CA ASN A 218 -1.93 11.07 -16.92
C ASN A 218 -0.66 10.83 -16.08
N GLU A 219 0.28 10.02 -16.57
CA GLU A 219 1.59 9.83 -15.92
C GLU A 219 2.39 11.14 -15.81
N MET A 220 2.42 11.97 -16.86
CA MET A 220 3.07 13.29 -16.82
C MET A 220 2.36 14.26 -15.86
N ALA A 221 1.03 14.28 -15.83
CA ALA A 221 0.28 15.06 -14.84
C ALA A 221 0.61 14.59 -13.41
N GLN A 222 0.76 13.28 -13.19
CA GLN A 222 1.15 12.70 -11.90
C GLN A 222 2.61 12.97 -11.51
N SER A 223 3.56 13.14 -12.44
CA SER A 223 4.90 13.62 -12.10
C SER A 223 4.86 15.09 -11.68
N PHE A 224 4.20 15.96 -12.45
CA PHE A 224 4.05 17.38 -12.09
C PHE A 224 3.35 17.58 -10.74
N LEU A 225 2.33 16.78 -10.41
CA LEU A 225 1.68 16.82 -9.09
C LEU A 225 2.62 16.42 -7.94
N ARG A 226 3.51 15.44 -8.15
CA ARG A 226 4.53 15.03 -7.16
C ARG A 226 5.60 16.11 -6.96
N ASP A 227 6.03 16.75 -8.04
CA ASP A 227 7.02 17.84 -7.98
C ASP A 227 6.43 19.11 -7.35
N ALA A 228 5.12 19.37 -7.55
CA ALA A 228 4.38 20.41 -6.82
C ALA A 228 4.25 20.09 -5.32
N GLU A 229 3.90 18.85 -4.96
CA GLU A 229 3.85 18.39 -3.55
C GLU A 229 5.21 18.52 -2.86
N ARG A 230 6.31 18.15 -3.55
CA ARG A 230 7.68 18.31 -3.06
C ARG A 230 8.08 19.78 -2.88
N SER A 231 7.84 20.61 -3.89
CA SER A 231 8.17 22.05 -3.85
C SER A 231 7.42 22.78 -2.74
N LEU A 232 6.16 22.39 -2.49
CA LEU A 232 5.36 22.90 -1.37
C LEU A 232 5.97 22.55 0.00
N LEU A 233 6.51 21.33 0.17
CA LEU A 233 7.19 20.92 1.40
C LEU A 233 8.49 21.72 1.60
N GLU A 234 9.28 21.87 0.54
CA GLU A 234 10.52 22.65 0.48
C GLU A 234 10.32 24.19 0.62
N GLY A 235 9.07 24.67 0.74
CA GLY A 235 8.75 26.10 0.88
C GLY A 235 8.86 26.91 -0.42
N LYS A 236 9.11 26.25 -1.56
CA LYS A 236 9.28 26.86 -2.88
C LYS A 236 7.91 27.06 -3.54
N PHE A 237 7.12 27.99 -3.03
CA PHE A 237 5.73 28.19 -3.44
C PHE A 237 5.59 28.51 -4.94
N ASP A 238 6.49 29.31 -5.52
CA ASP A 238 6.42 29.66 -6.93
C ASP A 238 6.73 28.47 -7.85
N ALA A 239 7.72 27.65 -7.50
CA ALA A 239 7.97 26.38 -8.20
C ALA A 239 6.75 25.45 -8.09
N ALA A 240 6.13 25.36 -6.91
CA ALA A 240 4.92 24.57 -6.71
C ALA A 240 3.73 25.06 -7.58
N LYS A 241 3.56 26.38 -7.74
CA LYS A 241 2.57 26.97 -8.66
C LYS A 241 2.88 26.62 -10.11
N THR A 242 4.14 26.74 -10.55
CA THR A 242 4.57 26.39 -11.92
C THR A 242 4.31 24.91 -12.23
N TYR A 243 4.61 24.00 -11.31
CA TYR A 243 4.33 22.58 -11.50
C TYR A 243 2.83 22.27 -11.54
N LEU A 244 1.99 22.95 -10.72
CA LEU A 244 0.53 22.82 -10.83
C LEU A 244 -0.03 23.34 -12.15
N GLU A 245 0.51 24.43 -12.69
CA GLU A 245 0.06 24.95 -13.98
C GLU A 245 0.42 23.99 -15.11
N SER A 246 1.63 23.41 -15.07
CA SER A 246 2.04 22.32 -15.97
C SER A 246 1.12 21.10 -15.86
N ALA A 247 0.77 20.66 -14.64
CA ALA A 247 -0.19 19.58 -14.41
C ALA A 247 -1.57 19.92 -15.01
N ARG A 248 -2.06 21.15 -14.83
CA ARG A 248 -3.38 21.61 -15.34
C ARG A 248 -3.45 21.71 -16.85
N ARG A 249 -2.32 22.01 -17.52
CA ARG A 249 -2.24 21.99 -19.00
C ARG A 249 -2.30 20.57 -19.57
N VAL A 250 -1.87 19.56 -18.80
CA VAL A 250 -1.84 18.15 -19.22
C VAL A 250 -3.13 17.40 -18.84
N ASP A 251 -3.68 17.68 -17.65
CA ASP A 251 -4.94 17.11 -17.15
C ASP A 251 -5.80 18.20 -16.46
N PRO A 252 -6.66 18.91 -17.22
CA PRO A 252 -7.51 19.97 -16.69
C PRO A 252 -8.60 19.49 -15.72
N GLY A 253 -8.95 18.20 -15.74
CA GLY A 253 -10.05 17.62 -14.95
C GLY A 253 -9.64 17.13 -13.56
N ASN A 254 -8.37 17.28 -13.19
CA ASN A 254 -7.83 16.61 -12.01
C ASN A 254 -8.15 17.33 -10.69
N ALA A 255 -9.04 16.74 -9.88
CA ALA A 255 -9.40 17.26 -8.56
C ALA A 255 -8.22 17.43 -7.58
N ARG A 256 -7.07 16.75 -7.80
CA ARG A 256 -5.86 16.96 -6.98
C ARG A 256 -5.23 18.33 -7.20
N ILE A 257 -5.34 18.92 -8.40
CA ILE A 257 -4.82 20.26 -8.71
C ILE A 257 -5.54 21.32 -7.88
N ASP A 258 -6.86 21.21 -7.74
CA ASP A 258 -7.68 22.16 -6.97
C ASP A 258 -7.55 21.98 -5.45
N ASN A 259 -7.13 20.79 -4.99
CA ASN A 259 -6.73 20.57 -3.60
C ASN A 259 -5.35 21.19 -3.31
N LEU A 260 -4.36 20.88 -4.15
CA LEU A 260 -2.99 21.39 -4.00
C LEU A 260 -2.89 22.90 -4.14
N SER A 261 -3.60 23.52 -5.09
CA SER A 261 -3.60 24.98 -5.25
C SER A 261 -4.14 25.72 -4.01
N ARG A 262 -5.16 25.16 -3.35
CA ARG A 262 -5.63 25.65 -2.04
C ARG A 262 -4.57 25.46 -0.95
N ARG A 263 -3.92 24.29 -0.90
CA ARG A 263 -2.83 24.00 0.06
C ARG A 263 -1.62 24.93 -0.11
N ILE A 264 -1.22 25.24 -1.34
CA ILE A 264 -0.13 26.18 -1.63
C ILE A 264 -0.48 27.57 -1.10
N ARG A 265 -1.63 28.13 -1.48
CA ARG A 265 -2.06 29.47 -1.04
C ARG A 265 -2.15 29.58 0.48
N GLU A 266 -2.69 28.56 1.14
CA GLU A 266 -2.81 28.56 2.60
C GLU A 266 -1.44 28.48 3.29
N ARG A 267 -0.53 27.63 2.81
CA ARG A 267 0.80 27.45 3.41
C ARG A 267 1.75 28.63 3.10
N GLU A 268 1.56 29.28 1.95
CA GLU A 268 2.18 30.56 1.58
C GLU A 268 1.70 31.69 2.51
N ARG A 269 0.39 31.79 2.74
CA ARG A 269 -0.20 32.73 3.71
C ARG A 269 0.31 32.50 5.13
N GLN A 270 0.44 31.25 5.56
CA GLN A 270 0.97 30.89 6.88
C GLN A 270 2.45 31.28 7.02
N VAL A 271 3.29 31.04 6.01
CA VAL A 271 4.71 31.48 6.04
C VAL A 271 4.81 32.99 6.13
N LEU A 272 4.07 33.73 5.28
CA LEU A 272 4.01 35.19 5.33
C LEU A 272 3.50 35.73 6.68
N GLN A 273 2.59 35.02 7.35
CA GLN A 273 2.14 35.37 8.70
C GLN A 273 3.26 35.11 9.73
N THR A 274 3.95 33.97 9.69
CA THR A 274 5.05 33.68 10.61
C THR A 274 6.26 34.60 10.43
N GLU A 275 6.53 35.07 9.21
CA GLU A 275 7.60 36.03 8.91
C GLU A 275 7.22 37.47 9.29
N THR A 276 5.93 37.82 9.33
CA THR A 276 5.46 39.15 9.75
C THR A 276 5.14 39.26 11.25
N THR A 277 4.89 38.15 11.95
CA THR A 277 4.91 38.11 13.43
C THR A 277 6.33 38.09 13.96
N ILE A 278 6.97 39.25 13.97
CA ILE A 278 8.22 39.49 14.68
C ILE A 278 7.97 39.35 16.19
N ASN A 279 8.77 38.51 16.86
CA ASN A 279 9.02 38.54 18.30
C ASN A 279 10.38 39.21 18.54
#